data_AF-A0A935PI04-F1
#
_entry.id   AF-A0A935PI04-F1
#
_cell.length_a   1.000
_cell.length_b   1.000
_cell.length_c   1.000
_cell.angle_alpha   90.00
_cell.angle_beta   90.00
_cell.angle_gamma   90.00
#
_symmetry.space_group_name_H-M   'P 1'
#
loop_
_entity.id
_entity.type
_entity.pdbx_description
1 polymer ?
#
loop_
_entity_poly.entity_id
_entity_poly.type
_entity_poly.pdbx_seq_one_letter_code
_entity_poly.pdbx_strand_id
1 'polypeptide(L)'
;MTIIGVLTTIAIPRLQYTRERALRASMISDLKNLVALQEGYFSAANDYAAGITSGPEKVVAGGSGRISFIPSQGNTISMTRRAPTNKNGAGWSATIKNPRVTNKAADVCGIYIGHKSYAPNAKVPGPGMPACY
;
A
#
# COMPACT_ATOMS: atom_id res chain seq x y z
N MET A 1 15.70 8.97 48.57
CA MET A 1 14.48 8.88 47.73
C MET A 1 14.85 9.11 46.28
N THR A 2 14.51 8.11 45.46
CA THR A 2 14.30 8.15 44.00
C THR A 2 15.42 8.64 43.08
N ILE A 3 16.38 7.75 42.84
CA ILE A 3 17.14 7.62 41.59
C ILE A 3 16.22 6.91 40.57
N ILE A 4 15.12 7.56 40.18
CA ILE A 4 14.15 7.07 39.18
C ILE A 4 13.85 8.17 38.15
N GLY A 5 14.75 9.14 37.99
CA GLY A 5 14.58 10.27 37.06
C GLY A 5 15.28 10.11 35.71
N VAL A 6 16.31 9.25 35.63
CA VAL A 6 17.25 9.23 34.48
C VAL A 6 17.27 7.92 33.70
N LEU A 7 16.58 6.88 34.16
CA LEU A 7 16.51 5.59 33.46
C LEU A 7 15.41 5.52 32.38
N THR A 8 14.43 6.44 32.36
CA THR A 8 13.35 6.44 31.36
C THR A 8 13.73 7.11 30.04
N THR A 9 14.82 7.87 29.98
CA THR A 9 15.25 8.57 28.75
C THR A 9 16.13 7.71 27.83
N ILE A 10 16.72 6.61 28.33
CA ILE A 10 17.76 5.86 27.61
C ILE A 10 17.22 4.57 26.94
N ALA A 11 15.98 4.15 27.25
CA ALA A 11 15.39 2.92 26.71
C ALA A 11 14.56 3.08 25.42
N ILE A 12 14.43 4.29 24.86
CA ILE A 12 13.49 4.58 23.75
C ILE A 12 14.03 4.38 22.31
N PRO A 13 15.33 4.21 21.99
CA PRO A 13 15.73 4.14 20.57
C PRO A 13 15.34 2.83 19.89
N ARG A 14 15.40 1.68 20.58
CA ARG A 14 15.12 0.36 19.96
C ARG A 14 13.62 0.07 19.79
N LEU A 15 12.77 0.67 20.62
CA LEU A 15 11.31 0.51 20.50
C LEU A 15 10.74 1.26 19.30
N GLN A 16 11.28 2.42 18.96
CA GLN A 16 10.84 3.14 17.76
C GLN A 16 11.22 2.40 16.48
N TYR A 17 12.46 1.90 16.39
CA TYR A 17 12.91 1.12 15.23
C TYR A 17 12.07 -0.15 15.00
N THR A 18 11.73 -0.88 16.06
CA THR A 18 10.88 -2.09 15.96
C THR A 18 9.45 -1.76 15.55
N ARG A 19 8.87 -0.67 16.08
CA ARG A 19 7.54 -0.17 15.66
C ARG A 19 7.53 0.22 14.19
N GLU A 20 8.51 0.98 13.71
CA GLU A 20 8.58 1.38 12.29
C GLU A 20 8.74 0.17 11.36
N ARG A 21 9.49 -0.85 11.78
CA ARG A 21 9.60 -2.10 11.01
C ARG A 21 8.26 -2.84 10.95
N ALA A 22 7.53 -2.89 12.05
CA ALA A 22 6.19 -3.50 12.10
C ALA A 22 5.17 -2.73 11.23
N LEU A 23 5.21 -1.39 11.27
CA LEU A 23 4.37 -0.55 10.41
C LEU A 23 4.71 -0.74 8.92
N ARG A 24 5.98 -0.87 8.56
CA ARG A 24 6.36 -1.20 7.17
C ARG A 24 5.87 -2.58 6.75
N ALA A 25 5.94 -3.57 7.64
CA ALA A 25 5.38 -4.89 7.38
C ALA A 25 3.86 -4.83 7.20
N SER A 26 3.13 -4.05 7.99
CA SER A 26 1.68 -3.88 7.82
C SER A 26 1.34 -3.19 6.49
N MET A 27 2.07 -2.16 6.09
CA MET A 27 1.90 -1.52 4.77
C MET A 27 2.12 -2.52 3.63
N ILE A 28 3.17 -3.34 3.69
CA ILE A 28 3.42 -4.38 2.67
C ILE A 28 2.31 -5.44 2.68
N SER A 29 1.82 -5.83 3.85
CA SER A 29 0.73 -6.79 3.99
C SER A 29 -0.58 -6.27 3.38
N ASP A 30 -0.94 -5.02 3.67
CA ASP A 30 -2.11 -4.36 3.09
C ASP A 30 -2.02 -4.33 1.55
N LEU A 31 -0.84 -4.01 0.99
CA LEU A 31 -0.62 -4.04 -0.46
C LEU A 31 -0.79 -5.43 -1.07
N LYS A 32 -0.31 -6.48 -0.40
CA LYS A 32 -0.49 -7.87 -0.87
C LYS A 32 -1.95 -8.29 -0.83
N ASN A 33 -2.67 -7.91 0.22
CA ASN A 33 -4.10 -8.19 0.30
C ASN A 33 -4.88 -7.45 -0.81
N LEU A 34 -4.50 -6.20 -1.11
CA LEU A 34 -5.08 -5.45 -2.22
C LEU A 34 -4.86 -6.11 -3.58
N VAL A 35 -3.72 -6.79 -3.81
CA VAL A 35 -3.52 -7.57 -5.04
C VAL A 35 -4.55 -8.66 -5.15
N ALA A 36 -4.72 -9.48 -4.10
CA ALA A 36 -5.70 -10.57 -4.12
C ALA A 36 -7.13 -10.06 -4.40
N LEU A 37 -7.50 -8.92 -3.81
CA LEU A 37 -8.80 -8.29 -4.06
C LEU A 37 -8.93 -7.76 -5.49
N GLN A 38 -7.87 -7.17 -6.06
CA GLN A 38 -7.89 -6.71 -7.44
C GLN A 38 -7.96 -7.85 -8.46
N GLU A 39 -7.29 -8.97 -8.19
CA GLU A 39 -7.42 -10.15 -9.06
C GLU A 39 -8.84 -10.72 -9.01
N GLY A 40 -9.47 -10.77 -7.82
CA GLY A 40 -10.87 -11.15 -7.68
C GLY A 40 -11.81 -10.19 -8.42
N TYR A 41 -11.58 -8.88 -8.26
CA TYR A 41 -12.34 -7.85 -8.96
C TYR A 41 -12.20 -7.95 -10.48
N PHE A 42 -10.98 -8.20 -10.98
CA PHE A 42 -10.72 -8.39 -12.39
C PHE A 42 -11.47 -9.61 -12.95
N SER A 43 -11.52 -10.71 -12.20
CA SER A 43 -12.30 -11.89 -12.59
C SER A 43 -13.81 -11.61 -12.71
N ALA A 44 -14.34 -10.66 -11.95
CA ALA A 44 -15.77 -10.33 -11.95
C ALA A 44 -16.13 -9.22 -12.98
N ALA A 45 -15.28 -8.21 -13.11
CA ALA A 45 -15.54 -7.02 -13.94
C ALA A 45 -14.78 -6.98 -15.28
N ASN A 46 -13.85 -7.93 -15.51
CA ASN A 46 -12.86 -7.88 -16.60
C ASN A 46 -12.06 -6.57 -16.65
N ASP A 47 -11.91 -5.91 -15.50
CA ASP A 47 -11.30 -4.59 -15.38
C ASP A 47 -10.79 -4.38 -13.96
N TYR A 48 -9.82 -3.50 -13.73
CA TYR A 48 -9.35 -3.18 -12.38
C TYR A 48 -10.14 -2.04 -11.73
N ALA A 49 -10.39 -2.15 -10.42
CA ALA A 49 -11.02 -1.08 -9.66
C ALA A 49 -10.13 0.17 -9.59
N ALA A 50 -10.74 1.35 -9.56
CA ALA A 50 -10.01 2.63 -9.51
C ALA A 50 -9.88 3.23 -8.10
N GLY A 51 -10.44 2.57 -7.09
CA GLY A 51 -10.32 3.00 -5.72
C GLY A 51 -10.76 1.91 -4.74
N ILE A 52 -10.68 2.25 -3.46
CA ILE A 52 -11.17 1.44 -2.36
C ILE A 52 -12.37 2.14 -1.69
N THR A 53 -13.18 1.38 -0.98
CA THR A 53 -14.29 1.86 -0.16
C THR A 53 -14.37 1.05 1.13
N SER A 54 -14.83 1.66 2.21
CA SER A 54 -15.14 0.96 3.47
C SER A 54 -16.54 0.30 3.45
N GLY A 55 -17.34 0.60 2.44
CA GLY A 55 -18.68 0.04 2.24
C GLY A 55 -18.69 -1.19 1.32
N PRO A 56 -19.87 -1.57 0.78
CA PRO A 56 -19.98 -2.68 -0.15
C PRO A 56 -19.17 -2.42 -1.43
N GLU A 57 -18.65 -3.50 -1.99
CA GLU A 57 -17.88 -3.46 -3.23
C GLU A 57 -18.76 -2.99 -4.40
N LYS A 58 -18.21 -2.12 -5.25
CA LYS A 58 -18.87 -1.64 -6.47
C LYS A 58 -18.16 -2.24 -7.68
N VAL A 59 -18.68 -3.38 -8.16
CA VAL A 59 -18.14 -4.14 -9.30
C VAL A 59 -18.68 -3.59 -10.61
N VAL A 60 -17.97 -2.63 -11.20
CA VAL A 60 -18.25 -2.05 -12.53
C VAL A 60 -16.96 -1.82 -13.32
N ALA A 61 -17.02 -2.00 -14.64
CA ALA A 61 -15.94 -1.60 -15.53
C ALA A 61 -15.87 -0.05 -15.69
N GLY A 62 -14.77 0.47 -16.24
CA GLY A 62 -14.70 1.86 -16.67
C GLY A 62 -14.32 2.87 -15.59
N GLY A 63 -13.58 2.45 -14.56
CA GLY A 63 -12.96 3.36 -13.58
C GLY A 63 -13.89 3.90 -12.48
N SER A 64 -15.18 3.57 -12.52
CA SER A 64 -16.10 3.81 -11.41
C SER A 64 -16.08 2.71 -10.35
N GLY A 65 -15.33 1.63 -10.60
CA GLY A 65 -15.16 0.48 -9.74
C GLY A 65 -14.46 0.78 -8.43
N ARG A 66 -14.92 0.17 -7.33
CA ARG A 66 -14.32 0.32 -5.99
C ARG A 66 -14.32 -1.01 -5.26
N ILE A 67 -13.18 -1.41 -4.69
CA ILE A 67 -13.04 -2.62 -3.86
C ILE A 67 -13.39 -2.32 -2.40
N SER A 68 -14.07 -3.24 -1.73
CA SER A 68 -14.27 -3.14 -0.28
C SER A 68 -12.97 -3.47 0.45
N PHE A 69 -12.31 -2.46 1.02
CA PHE A 69 -11.05 -2.63 1.72
C PHE A 69 -10.87 -1.58 2.82
N ILE A 70 -10.50 -2.05 4.01
CA ILE A 70 -10.19 -1.21 5.17
C ILE A 70 -8.69 -1.35 5.44
N PRO A 71 -7.88 -0.29 5.25
CA PRO A 71 -6.45 -0.33 5.52
C PRO A 71 -6.18 -0.50 7.02
N SER A 72 -5.00 -1.05 7.33
CA SER A 72 -4.51 -1.12 8.71
C SER A 72 -4.43 0.28 9.34
N GLN A 73 -4.51 0.36 10.67
CA GLN A 73 -4.64 1.65 11.37
C GLN A 73 -3.52 2.64 11.02
N GLY A 74 -3.93 3.81 10.49
CA GLY A 74 -3.02 4.89 10.12
C GLY A 74 -2.33 4.72 8.76
N ASN A 75 -2.60 3.63 8.02
CA ASN A 75 -2.18 3.48 6.64
C ASN A 75 -3.15 4.24 5.73
N THR A 76 -2.60 5.11 4.89
CA THR A 76 -3.35 5.82 3.85
C THR A 76 -2.97 5.25 2.50
N ILE A 77 -3.95 4.76 1.75
CA ILE A 77 -3.76 4.15 0.44
C ILE A 77 -4.20 5.11 -0.65
N SER A 78 -3.34 5.31 -1.65
CA SER A 78 -3.68 5.96 -2.90
C SER A 78 -3.58 4.94 -4.02
N MET A 79 -4.63 4.78 -4.81
CA MET A 79 -4.68 3.82 -5.90
C MET A 79 -4.96 4.54 -7.22
N THR A 80 -4.27 4.14 -8.27
CA THR A 80 -4.45 4.65 -9.63
C THR A 80 -4.69 3.49 -10.57
N ARG A 81 -5.88 3.45 -11.13
CA ARG A 81 -6.20 2.57 -12.26
C ARG A 81 -5.58 3.11 -13.55
N ARG A 82 -5.12 2.21 -14.41
CA ARG A 82 -4.69 2.48 -15.78
C ARG A 82 -5.59 1.71 -16.74
N ALA A 83 -6.40 2.44 -17.51
CA ALA A 83 -7.18 1.85 -18.59
C ALA A 83 -6.25 1.23 -19.65
N PRO A 84 -6.68 0.16 -20.34
CA PRO A 84 -5.89 -0.45 -21.39
C PRO A 84 -5.61 0.54 -22.51
N THR A 85 -4.34 0.60 -22.92
CA THR A 85 -3.93 1.29 -24.14
C THR A 85 -3.30 0.28 -25.09
N ASN A 86 -3.26 0.60 -26.38
CA ASN A 86 -2.66 -0.25 -27.42
C ASN A 86 -1.20 -0.63 -27.15
N LYS A 87 -0.50 0.12 -26.27
CA LYS A 87 0.92 -0.07 -25.98
C LYS A 87 1.18 -0.81 -24.67
N ASN A 88 0.34 -0.63 -23.64
CA ASN A 88 0.70 -0.99 -22.27
C ASN A 88 -0.32 -1.89 -21.55
N GLY A 89 -1.44 -2.25 -22.18
CA GLY A 89 -2.47 -3.10 -21.56
C GLY A 89 -3.15 -2.45 -20.34
N ALA A 90 -4.06 -3.16 -19.70
CA ALA A 90 -4.69 -2.70 -18.46
C ALA A 90 -3.75 -2.88 -17.26
N GLY A 91 -3.89 -2.04 -16.25
CA GLY A 91 -3.11 -2.19 -15.02
C GLY A 91 -3.55 -1.25 -13.93
N TRP A 92 -2.82 -1.27 -12.83
CA TRP A 92 -3.04 -0.38 -11.71
C TRP A 92 -1.77 -0.24 -10.88
N SER A 93 -1.73 0.80 -10.07
CA SER A 93 -0.72 0.95 -9.04
C SER A 93 -1.35 1.46 -7.76
N ALA A 94 -0.76 1.09 -6.63
CA ALA A 94 -1.14 1.64 -5.34
C ALA A 94 0.10 2.04 -4.54
N THR A 95 -0.04 3.07 -3.75
CA THR A 95 0.93 3.51 -2.75
C THR A 95 0.26 3.57 -1.40
N ILE A 96 1.00 3.19 -0.37
CA ILE A 96 0.61 3.29 1.03
C ILE A 96 1.62 4.17 1.75
N LYS A 97 1.12 5.06 2.59
CA LYS A 97 1.92 5.87 3.51
C LYS A 97 1.36 5.73 4.92
N ASN A 98 2.25 5.69 5.90
CA ASN A 98 1.87 5.81 7.31
C ASN A 98 2.64 6.96 7.96
N PRO A 99 1.97 7.99 8.51
CA PRO A 99 2.63 9.15 9.09
C PRO A 99 3.47 8.81 10.34
N ARG A 100 3.28 7.62 10.92
CA ARG A 100 4.08 7.12 12.06
C ARG A 100 5.41 6.51 11.63
N VAL A 101 5.66 6.31 10.33
CA VAL A 101 6.99 5.94 9.82
C VAL A 101 7.74 7.23 9.53
N THR A 102 8.75 7.51 10.33
CA THR A 102 9.52 8.75 10.24
C THR A 102 10.72 8.62 9.30
N ASN A 103 11.18 7.39 9.06
CA ASN A 103 12.25 7.10 8.11
C ASN A 103 11.80 7.36 6.64
N LYS A 104 12.28 8.47 6.08
CA LYS A 104 11.99 8.93 4.70
C LYS A 104 12.51 8.02 3.59
N ALA A 105 13.41 7.09 3.88
CA ALA A 105 13.90 6.14 2.88
C ALA A 105 12.96 4.93 2.69
N ALA A 106 11.86 4.86 3.47
CA ALA A 106 10.87 3.81 3.41
C ALA A 106 9.50 4.23 3.99
N ASP A 107 9.16 5.53 3.96
CA ASP A 107 7.89 6.04 4.50
C ASP A 107 6.71 5.82 3.53
N VAL A 108 7.03 5.49 2.27
CA VAL A 108 6.06 5.11 1.25
C VAL A 108 6.35 3.69 0.77
N CYS A 109 5.31 2.87 0.67
CA CYS A 109 5.38 1.58 0.01
C CYS A 109 4.50 1.59 -1.23
N GLY A 110 4.96 0.96 -2.31
CA GLY A 110 4.23 0.94 -3.58
C GLY A 110 4.18 -0.44 -4.19
N ILE A 111 3.15 -0.67 -5.00
CA ILE A 111 2.98 -1.85 -5.84
C ILE A 111 2.35 -1.45 -7.17
N TYR A 112 2.55 -2.26 -8.20
CA TYR A 112 1.84 -2.12 -9.46
C TYR A 112 1.58 -3.48 -10.10
N ILE A 113 0.60 -3.54 -10.98
CA ILE A 113 0.34 -4.65 -11.92
C ILE A 113 0.21 -4.06 -13.32
N GLY A 114 0.71 -4.80 -14.31
CA GLY A 114 0.73 -4.40 -15.72
C GLY A 114 2.11 -3.90 -16.15
N HIS A 115 2.13 -2.95 -17.08
CA HIS A 115 3.37 -2.44 -17.68
C HIS A 115 4.29 -1.74 -16.67
N LYS A 116 5.62 -1.85 -16.87
CA LYS A 116 6.64 -1.28 -15.97
C LYS A 116 6.49 0.23 -15.72
N SER A 117 5.94 0.98 -16.68
CA SER A 117 5.67 2.42 -16.52
C SER A 117 4.62 2.74 -15.45
N TYR A 118 3.87 1.74 -14.97
CA TYR A 118 2.90 1.90 -13.89
C TYR A 118 3.54 1.84 -12.51
N ALA A 119 4.82 1.43 -12.42
CA ALA A 119 5.57 1.41 -11.18
C ALA A 119 5.57 2.81 -10.54
N PRO A 120 5.13 2.95 -9.28
CA PRO A 120 5.13 4.25 -8.60
C PRO A 120 6.54 4.73 -8.25
N ASN A 121 7.53 3.82 -8.21
CA ASN A 121 8.94 4.13 -7.97
C ASN A 121 9.83 3.05 -8.57
N ALA A 122 11.07 3.41 -8.94
CA ALA A 122 12.08 2.50 -9.49
C ALA A 122 12.51 1.40 -8.50
N LYS A 123 12.35 1.62 -7.18
CA LYS A 123 12.62 0.61 -6.14
C LYS A 123 11.58 -0.52 -6.10
N VAL A 124 10.45 -0.39 -6.80
CA VAL A 124 9.46 -1.48 -6.93
C VAL A 124 9.96 -2.45 -8.00
N PRO A 125 10.42 -3.67 -7.62
CA PRO A 125 11.28 -4.50 -8.46
C PRO A 125 10.53 -5.15 -9.64
N GLY A 126 9.22 -5.31 -9.53
CA GLY A 126 8.42 -5.99 -10.54
C GLY A 126 6.91 -5.89 -10.27
N PRO A 127 6.09 -6.33 -11.24
CA PRO A 127 4.65 -6.38 -11.08
C PRO A 127 4.28 -7.34 -9.94
N GLY A 128 3.36 -6.92 -9.07
CA GLY A 128 2.91 -7.71 -7.92
C GLY A 128 3.91 -7.81 -6.77
N MET A 129 5.06 -7.13 -6.86
CA MET A 129 6.10 -7.14 -5.84
C MET A 129 6.10 -5.81 -5.07
N PRO A 130 5.48 -5.74 -3.88
CA PRO A 130 5.47 -4.50 -3.09
C PRO A 130 6.87 -4.17 -2.56
N ALA A 131 7.23 -2.89 -2.58
CA ALA A 131 8.48 -2.40 -2.00
C ALA A 131 8.29 -1.02 -1.35
N CYS A 132 9.04 -0.76 -0.28
CA CYS A 132 9.07 0.54 0.39
C CYS A 132 10.31 1.34 0.00
N TYR A 133 10.16 2.66 -0.10
CA TYR A 133 11.16 3.56 -0.66
C TYR A 133 11.22 4.94 -0.04
#